data_AF-A0A377NGK8-F1
#
_entry.id   AF-A0A377NGK8-F1
#
_cell.length_a   1.000
_cell.length_b   1.000
_cell.length_c   1.000
_cell.angle_alpha   90.00
_cell.angle_beta   90.00
_cell.angle_gamma   90.00
#
_symmetry.space_group_name_H-M   'P 1'
#
loop_
_entity.id
_entity.type
_entity.pdbx_description
1 polymer ?
#
loop_
_entity_poly.entity_id
_entity_poly.type
_entity_poly.pdbx_seq_one_letter_code
_entity_poly.pdbx_strand_id
1 'polypeptide(L)' 'MFSKPLVTKIESQNHFYPAEDYHQNFMTLNPDNPYIAINDMPKLGQLKKLFASRYQDDPVL' A
#
# COMPACT_ATOMS: atom_id res chain seq x y z
N MET A 1 -20.92 -9.96 -2.56
CA MET A 1 -20.15 -11.22 -2.66
C MET A 1 -19.28 -11.16 -3.91
N PHE A 2 -18.05 -11.67 -3.86
CA PHE A 2 -17.17 -11.75 -5.04
C PHE A 2 -17.59 -12.92 -5.93
N SER A 3 -17.66 -12.71 -7.25
CA SER A 3 -18.03 -13.76 -8.21
C SER A 3 -16.92 -14.78 -8.46
N LYS A 4 -15.67 -14.41 -8.17
CA LYS A 4 -14.49 -15.28 -8.29
C LYS A 4 -14.03 -15.73 -6.90
N PRO A 5 -13.44 -16.93 -6.78
CA PRO A 5 -12.89 -17.40 -5.52
C PRO A 5 -11.73 -16.52 -5.04
N LEU A 6 -11.59 -16.40 -3.72
CA LEU A 6 -10.39 -15.83 -3.11
C LEU A 6 -9.25 -16.84 -3.23
N VAL A 7 -8.11 -16.40 -3.74
CA VAL A 7 -6.92 -17.25 -3.99
C VAL A 7 -5.74 -16.89 -3.08
N THR A 8 -6.00 -16.13 -2.00
CA THR A 8 -4.97 -15.73 -1.03
C THR A 8 -4.40 -16.95 -0.31
N LYS A 9 -3.08 -17.09 -0.33
CA LYS A 9 -2.36 -18.18 0.35
C LYS A 9 -2.10 -17.81 1.81
N ILE A 10 -2.33 -18.76 2.74
CA ILE A 10 -2.02 -18.62 4.17
C ILE A 10 -0.84 -19.54 4.48
N GLU A 11 0.26 -18.98 5.00
CA GLU A 11 1.53 -19.69 5.23
C GLU A 11 2.15 -19.29 6.57
N SER A 12 2.93 -20.19 7.18
CA SER A 12 3.48 -20.01 8.54
C SER A 12 5.01 -19.89 8.61
N GLN A 13 5.77 -20.33 7.60
CA GLN A 13 7.24 -20.45 7.69
C GLN A 13 7.95 -20.12 6.37
N ASN A 14 7.82 -18.88 5.91
CA ASN A 14 8.56 -18.39 4.74
C ASN A 14 9.79 -17.59 5.16
N HIS A 15 10.87 -17.75 4.38
CA HIS A 15 12.00 -16.83 4.45
C HIS A 15 11.60 -15.50 3.81
N PHE A 16 11.97 -14.39 4.46
CA PHE A 16 11.79 -13.04 3.93
C PHE A 16 13.15 -12.45 3.61
N TYR A 17 13.28 -11.87 2.42
CA TYR A 17 14.46 -11.13 2.00
C TYR A 17 14.02 -9.69 1.70
N PRO A 18 14.66 -8.68 2.29
CA PRO A 18 14.32 -7.30 1.99
C PRO A 18 14.57 -7.00 0.51
N ALA A 19 13.67 -6.24 -0.09
CA ALA A 19 13.89 -5.66 -1.41
C ALA A 19 14.99 -4.59 -1.34
N GLU A 20 15.57 -4.26 -2.49
CA GLU A 20 16.60 -3.25 -2.66
C GLU A 20 16.17 -1.88 -2.10
N ASP A 21 17.13 -1.06 -1.69
CA ASP A 21 16.88 0.22 -1.02
C ASP A 21 15.98 1.17 -1.82
N TYR A 22 16.09 1.16 -3.16
CA TYR A 22 15.26 2.02 -4.00
C TYR A 22 13.77 1.62 -4.02
N HIS A 23 13.43 0.40 -3.58
CA HIS A 23 12.05 -0.03 -3.39
C HIS A 23 11.46 0.43 -2.06
N GLN A 24 12.31 0.81 -1.09
CA GLN A 24 11.85 1.26 0.22
C GLN A 24 11.26 2.66 0.11
N ASN A 25 10.15 2.92 0.81
CA ASN A 25 9.49 4.24 0.85
C ASN A 25 9.14 4.81 -0.54
N PHE A 26 8.93 3.95 -1.53
CA PHE A 26 8.85 4.34 -2.95
C PHE A 26 7.82 5.43 -3.22
N MET A 27 6.61 5.31 -2.67
CA MET A 27 5.56 6.32 -2.80
C MET A 27 6.00 7.67 -2.25
N THR A 28 6.58 7.67 -1.05
CA THR A 28 7.03 8.90 -0.37
C THR A 28 8.13 9.61 -1.15
N LEU A 29 9.06 8.84 -1.73
CA LEU A 29 10.18 9.37 -2.50
C LEU A 29 9.81 9.71 -3.96
N ASN A 30 8.70 9.16 -4.48
CA ASN A 30 8.28 9.34 -5.88
C ASN A 30 6.76 9.62 -5.98
N PRO A 31 6.23 10.68 -5.32
CA PRO A 31 4.79 10.91 -5.27
C PRO A 31 4.16 11.20 -6.64
N ASP A 32 4.93 11.80 -7.55
CA ASP A 32 4.49 12.13 -8.92
C ASP A 32 4.66 10.96 -9.90
N ASN A 33 5.12 9.80 -9.44
CA ASN A 33 5.21 8.63 -10.30
C ASN A 33 3.80 8.26 -10.81
N PRO A 34 3.59 8.09 -12.13
CA PRO A 34 2.27 7.78 -12.68
C PRO A 34 1.61 6.56 -12.05
N TYR A 35 2.40 5.56 -11.64
CA TYR A 35 1.88 4.38 -10.96
C TYR A 35 1.24 4.75 -9.61
N ILE A 36 1.93 5.57 -8.81
CA ILE A 36 1.44 6.03 -7.51
C ILE A 36 0.19 6.89 -7.68
N ALA A 37 0.23 7.87 -8.59
CA ALA A 37 -0.88 8.78 -8.83
C ALA A 37 -2.16 8.05 -9.27
N ILE A 38 -2.03 7.05 -10.14
CA ILE A 38 -3.19 6.34 -10.69
C ILE A 38 -3.71 5.26 -9.74
N ASN A 39 -2.82 4.53 -9.07
CA ASN A 39 -3.21 3.31 -8.35
C ASN A 39 -3.29 3.51 -6.84
N ASP A 40 -2.38 4.28 -6.24
CA ASP A 40 -2.23 4.30 -4.78
C ASP A 40 -2.77 5.57 -4.12
N MET A 41 -2.62 6.74 -4.75
CA MET A 41 -3.21 7.98 -4.25
C MET A 41 -4.73 7.88 -4.03
N PRO A 42 -5.53 7.25 -4.93
CA PRO A 42 -6.94 7.05 -4.67
C PRO A 42 -7.21 6.18 -3.42
N LYS A 43 -6.34 5.21 -3.12
CA LYS A 43 -6.48 4.36 -1.92
C LYS A 43 -6.24 5.17 -0.65
N LEU A 44 -5.26 6.08 -0.64
CA LEU A 44 -5.05 7.00 0.50
C LEU A 44 -6.24 7.93 0.69
N GLY A 45 -6.79 8.50 -0.38
CA GLY A 45 -8.00 9.32 -0.30
C GLY A 45 -9.20 8.56 0.27
N GLN A 46 -9.37 7.29 -0.12
CA GLN A 46 -10.40 6.41 0.44
C GLN A 46 -10.13 6.08 1.92
N LEU A 47 -8.88 5.81 2.29
CA LEU A 47 -8.48 5.56 3.67
C LEU A 47 -8.80 6.77 4.56
N LYS A 48 -8.41 7.97 4.13
CA LYS A 48 -8.71 9.24 4.82
C LYS A 48 -10.20 9.45 4.98
N LYS A 49 -11.00 9.15 3.96
CA LYS A 49 -12.47 9.29 3.99
C LYS A 49 -13.13 8.29 4.96
N LEU A 50 -12.71 7.03 4.94
CA LEU A 50 -13.35 5.95 5.71
C LEU A 50 -12.89 5.92 7.17
N PHE A 51 -11.65 6.31 7.43
CA PHE A 51 -11.02 6.21 8.76
C PHE A 51 -10.41 7.54 9.20
N ALA A 52 -11.12 8.66 8.99
CA ALA A 52 -10.62 10.00 9.25
C ALA A 52 -10.01 10.18 10.65
N SER A 53 -10.59 9.58 11.69
CA SER A 53 -10.09 9.67 13.06
C SER A 53 -8.79 8.91 13.33
N ARG A 54 -8.37 8.03 12.40
CA ARG A 54 -7.14 7.22 12.50
C ARG A 54 -6.15 7.53 11.38
N TYR A 55 -6.52 8.40 10.44
CA TYR A 55 -5.68 8.76 9.32
C TYR A 55 -4.61 9.76 9.78
N GLN A 56 -3.37 9.55 9.34
CA GLN A 56 -2.27 10.50 9.54
C GLN A 56 -1.87 11.05 8.17
N ASP A 57 -1.74 12.38 8.09
CA ASP A 57 -1.34 13.04 6.84
C ASP A 57 0.13 12.79 6.50
N ASP A 58 0.99 12.72 7.51
CA ASP A 58 2.42 12.46 7.33
C ASP A 58 2.73 10.94 7.41
N PRO A 59 3.60 10.42 6.51
CA PRO A 59 4.08 9.05 6.60
C PRO A 59 4.87 8.79 7.89
N VAL A 60 4.63 7.64 8.52
CA VAL A 60 5.46 7.12 9.62
C VAL A 60 6.50 6.19 9.01
N LEU A 61 7.71 6.71 8.76
CA LEU A 61 8.84 5.99 8.16
C LEU A 61 9.73 5.34 9.22
#